data_AF-A0A5N7DTS3-F1
#
_entry.id   AF-A0A5N7DTS3-F1
#
_cell.length_a   1.000
_cell.length_b   1.000
_cell.length_c   1.000
_cell.angle_alpha   90.00
_cell.angle_beta   90.00
_cell.angle_gamma   90.00
#
_symmetry.space_group_name_H-M   'P 1'
#
loop_
_entity.id
_entity.type
_entity.pdbx_description
1 polymer ?
#
loop_
_entity_poly.entity_id
_entity_poly.type
_entity_poly.pdbx_seq_one_letter_code
_entity_poly.pdbx_strand_id
1 'polypeptide(L)'
;MKPSSRRRPPIWWTAQEDGILFRTVHTCTIRGEDQSPPSDPKKARKDTIAWKLVAQSLPGRTNRDCRKRWFKIDRRWVQGPWASDEETRLREAVAIYGPE
;
A
#
# COMPACT_ATOMS: atom_id res chain seq x y z
N MET A 1 38.28 6.12 -6.76
CA MET A 1 37.03 6.23 -7.55
C MET A 1 35.85 6.03 -6.62
N LYS A 2 35.15 7.11 -6.23
CA LYS A 2 33.91 6.99 -5.43
C LYS A 2 32.75 6.72 -6.40
N PRO A 3 31.93 5.68 -6.20
CA PRO A 3 30.82 5.43 -7.09
C PRO A 3 29.86 6.63 -6.98
N SER A 4 29.68 7.29 -8.11
CA SER A 4 28.75 8.40 -8.29
C SER A 4 27.41 8.01 -7.67
N SER A 5 26.99 8.76 -6.65
CA SER A 5 25.65 8.68 -6.08
C SER A 5 24.67 8.93 -7.21
N ARG A 6 24.22 7.85 -7.86
CA ARG A 6 23.19 7.89 -8.89
C ARG A 6 22.00 8.56 -8.22
N ARG A 7 21.70 9.81 -8.62
CA ARG A 7 20.47 10.48 -8.20
C ARG A 7 19.37 9.52 -8.62
N ARG A 8 18.72 8.90 -7.64
CA ARG A 8 17.68 7.92 -7.95
C ARG A 8 16.62 8.68 -8.76
N PRO A 9 16.24 8.19 -9.94
CA PRO A 9 15.17 8.81 -10.71
C PRO A 9 13.93 8.95 -9.82
N PRO A 10 13.06 9.93 -10.09
CA PRO A 10 11.81 10.09 -9.33
C PRO A 10 11.14 8.73 -9.20
N ILE A 11 10.84 8.36 -7.96
CA ILE A 11 10.30 7.06 -7.59
C ILE A 11 8.90 6.95 -8.22
N TRP A 12 8.85 6.50 -9.48
CA TRP A 12 7.64 6.05 -10.12
C TRP A 12 7.37 4.65 -9.57
N TRP A 13 6.15 4.45 -9.09
CA TRP A 13 5.67 3.13 -8.70
C TRP A 13 4.93 2.54 -9.88
N THR A 14 5.32 1.34 -10.27
CA THR A 14 4.63 0.60 -11.33
C THR A 14 3.40 -0.12 -10.77
N ALA A 15 2.42 -0.42 -11.62
CA ALA A 15 1.28 -1.26 -11.23
C ALA A 15 1.71 -2.64 -10.70
N GLN A 16 2.84 -3.17 -11.19
CA GLN A 16 3.43 -4.42 -10.69
C GLN A 16 3.96 -4.27 -9.26
N GLU A 17 4.67 -3.17 -8.97
CA GLU A 17 5.18 -2.87 -7.63
C GLU A 17 4.04 -2.59 -6.65
N ASP A 18 3.01 -1.87 -7.08
CA ASP A 18 1.81 -1.64 -6.29
C ASP A 18 1.09 -2.96 -5.99
N GLY A 19 0.93 -3.85 -6.98
CA GLY A 19 0.35 -5.17 -6.78
C GLY A 19 1.15 -6.04 -5.80
N ILE A 20 2.48 -5.98 -5.84
CA ILE A 20 3.34 -6.65 -4.85
C ILE A 20 3.15 -6.03 -3.47
N LEU A 21 3.13 -4.70 -3.36
CA LEU A 21 2.87 -3.97 -2.12
C LEU A 21 1.52 -4.35 -1.51
N PHE A 22 0.46 -4.40 -2.31
CA PHE A 22 -0.88 -4.80 -1.87
C PHE A 22 -0.95 -6.21 -1.34
N ARG A 23 -0.45 -7.17 -2.12
CA ARG A 23 -0.43 -8.58 -1.72
C ARG A 23 0.37 -8.78 -0.44
N THR A 24 1.56 -8.19 -0.36
CA THR A 24 2.43 -8.35 0.80
C THR A 24 1.86 -7.69 2.06
N VAL A 25 1.25 -6.51 1.95
CA VAL A 25 0.58 -5.89 3.10
C VAL A 25 -0.64 -6.71 3.54
N HIS A 26 -1.50 -7.18 2.62
CA HIS A 26 -2.64 -8.03 2.97
C HIS A 26 -2.23 -9.34 3.64
N THR A 27 -1.20 -10.01 3.11
CA THR A 27 -0.68 -11.27 3.68
C THR A 27 -0.08 -11.06 5.07
N CYS A 28 0.62 -9.94 5.31
CA CYS A 28 1.14 -9.58 6.64
C CYS A 28 0.04 -9.20 7.63
N THR A 29 -1.08 -8.65 7.17
CA THR A 29 -2.24 -8.35 8.01
C THR A 29 -2.99 -9.61 8.44
N ILE A 30 -3.04 -10.64 7.58
CA ILE A 30 -3.74 -11.92 7.86
C ILE A 30 -2.89 -12.88 8.69
N ARG A 31 -1.57 -12.93 8.48
CA ARG A 31 -0.64 -13.75 9.27
C ARG A 31 -0.15 -13.02 10.51
N GLY A 32 -1.09 -12.55 11.35
CA GLY A 32 -0.76 -11.97 12.64
C GLY A 32 -0.20 -13.02 13.59
N GLU A 33 1.03 -13.50 13.38
CA GLU A 33 1.73 -14.29 14.37
C GLU A 33 3.25 -14.22 14.21
N ASP A 34 3.88 -14.18 15.38
CA ASP A 34 5.29 -14.03 15.71
C ASP A 34 5.89 -12.61 15.63
N GLN A 35 5.66 -11.84 16.69
CA GLN A 35 6.76 -11.14 17.37
C GLN A 35 6.53 -11.23 18.88
N SER A 36 7.44 -11.96 19.54
CA SER A 36 7.71 -11.99 20.99
C SER A 36 7.21 -10.74 21.75
N PRO A 37 6.60 -10.91 22.94
CA PRO A 37 5.98 -9.82 23.70
C PRO A 37 6.95 -8.63 23.86
N PRO A 38 6.52 -7.40 23.56
CA PRO A 38 7.34 -6.23 23.80
C PRO A 38 7.52 -6.08 25.31
N SER A 39 8.75 -6.28 25.77
CA SER A 39 9.22 -6.05 27.14
C SER A 39 9.04 -4.59 27.63
N ASP A 40 8.62 -3.68 26.76
CA ASP A 40 8.55 -2.24 27.02
C ASP A 40 7.13 -1.67 26.81
N PRO A 41 6.42 -1.26 27.87
CA PRO A 41 5.04 -0.76 27.81
C PRO A 41 4.90 0.60 27.11
N LYS A 42 6.00 1.25 26.68
CA LYS A 42 5.97 2.57 26.05
C LYS A 42 5.89 2.55 24.51
N LYS A 43 5.83 1.39 23.87
CA LYS A 43 5.80 1.27 22.40
C LYS A 43 4.38 1.09 21.85
N ALA A 44 3.44 1.89 22.35
CA ALA A 44 2.08 1.92 21.82
C ALA A 44 2.07 2.69 20.49
N ARG A 45 1.40 2.12 19.48
CA ARG A 45 1.19 2.65 18.10
C ARG A 45 2.31 2.42 17.09
N LYS A 46 2.92 1.24 17.07
CA LYS A 46 3.65 0.80 15.87
C LYS A 46 2.62 0.21 14.91
N ASP A 47 2.60 0.73 13.69
CA ASP A 47 1.76 0.25 12.58
C ASP A 47 1.77 -1.29 12.56
N THR A 48 0.60 -1.96 12.65
CA THR A 48 0.48 -3.43 12.68
C THR A 48 1.07 -4.12 11.45
N ILE A 49 1.33 -3.35 10.39
CA ILE A 49 1.92 -3.83 9.14
C ILE A 49 3.44 -3.98 9.31
N ALA A 50 3.92 -5.21 9.12
CA ALA A 50 5.35 -5.55 9.11
C ALA A 50 6.07 -5.00 7.86
N TRP A 51 6.25 -3.68 7.78
CA TRP A 51 6.87 -2.98 6.65
C TRP A 51 8.27 -3.49 6.25
N LYS A 52 8.99 -4.13 7.18
CA LYS A 52 10.32 -4.72 6.91
C LYS A 52 10.20 -5.95 6.01
N LEU A 53 9.14 -6.74 6.18
CA LEU A 53 8.87 -7.92 5.35
C LEU A 53 8.36 -7.49 3.98
N VAL A 54 7.48 -6.49 3.96
CA VAL A 54 6.98 -5.86 2.73
C VAL A 54 8.14 -5.34 1.86
N ALA A 55 9.10 -4.64 2.45
CA ALA A 55 10.25 -4.12 1.72
C ALA A 55 11.20 -5.21 1.18
N GLN A 56 11.27 -6.39 1.82
CA GLN A 56 12.06 -7.51 1.30
C GLN A 56 11.48 -8.07 0.00
N SER A 57 10.18 -7.93 -0.21
CA SER A 57 9.51 -8.37 -1.43
C SER A 57 9.64 -7.38 -2.59
N LEU A 58 10.14 -6.16 -2.33
CA LEU A 58 10.28 -5.09 -3.32
C LEU A 58 11.78 -4.73 -3.51
N PRO A 59 12.47 -5.29 -4.52
CA PRO A 59 13.89 -5.02 -4.73
C PRO A 59 14.12 -3.54 -5.04
N GLY A 60 15.01 -2.90 -4.28
CA GLY A 60 15.36 -1.48 -4.46
C GLY A 60 14.40 -0.48 -3.79
N ARG A 61 13.37 -0.96 -3.07
CA ARG A 61 12.47 -0.10 -2.26
C ARG A 61 12.77 -0.25 -0.77
N THR A 62 12.70 0.85 -0.04
CA THR A 62 12.88 0.80 1.42
C THR A 62 11.53 0.68 2.13
N ASN A 63 11.57 0.20 3.37
CA ASN A 63 10.44 0.20 4.31
C ASN A 63 9.69 1.55 4.33
N ARG A 64 10.45 2.66 4.33
CA ARG A 64 9.90 4.02 4.34
C ARG A 64 9.17 4.36 3.03
N ASP A 65 9.70 3.91 1.89
CA ASP A 65 9.05 4.13 0.58
C ASP A 65 7.75 3.33 0.47
N CYS A 66 7.76 2.07 0.92
CA CYS A 66 6.59 1.19 0.95
C CYS A 66 5.48 1.77 1.81
N ARG A 67 5.81 2.25 3.01
CA ARG A 67 4.86 2.89 3.92
C ARG A 67 4.25 4.16 3.30
N LYS A 68 5.09 5.06 2.77
CA LYS A 68 4.62 6.29 2.11
C LYS A 68 3.70 5.99 0.93
N ARG A 69 4.07 4.99 0.12
CA ARG A 69 3.24 4.57 -1.01
C ARG A 69 1.92 3.97 -0.52
N TRP A 70 1.96 3.09 0.46
CA TRP A 70 0.75 2.54 1.07
C TRP A 70 -0.17 3.65 1.56
N PHE A 71 0.27 4.59 2.40
CA PHE A 71 -0.57 5.72 2.82
C PHE A 71 -1.07 6.60 1.67
N LYS A 72 -0.40 6.60 0.51
CA LYS A 72 -0.86 7.32 -0.69
C LYS A 72 -1.93 6.54 -1.46
N ILE A 73 -1.85 5.21 -1.50
CA ILE A 73 -2.80 4.35 -2.22
C ILE A 73 -3.97 3.91 -1.34
N ASP A 74 -3.70 3.54 -0.09
CA ASP A 74 -4.62 3.06 0.95
C ASP A 74 -5.68 4.11 1.35
N ARG A 75 -5.57 5.35 0.88
CA ARG A 75 -6.66 6.34 0.95
C ARG A 75 -7.85 6.02 0.02
N ARG A 76 -8.08 4.75 -0.32
CA ARG A 76 -9.27 4.16 -0.96
C ARG A 76 -9.53 4.53 -2.44
N TRP A 77 -8.55 5.03 -3.18
CA TRP A 77 -8.83 5.56 -4.53
C TRP A 77 -8.13 4.76 -5.64
N VAL A 78 -8.91 4.03 -6.43
CA VAL A 78 -8.49 3.61 -7.78
C VAL A 78 -8.79 4.78 -8.72
N GLN A 79 -7.76 5.44 -9.23
CA GLN A 79 -7.92 6.58 -10.14
C GLN A 79 -7.71 6.07 -11.55
N GLY A 80 -8.79 5.62 -12.19
CA GLY A 80 -8.80 5.08 -13.54
C GLY A 80 -10.11 5.34 -14.26
N PRO A 81 -10.19 5.06 -15.57
CA PRO A 81 -11.47 5.01 -16.28
C PRO A 81 -12.38 4.00 -15.57
N TRP A 82 -13.64 4.37 -15.38
CA TRP A 82 -14.63 3.54 -14.68
C TRP A 82 -14.68 2.16 -15.34
N ALA A 83 -14.51 1.08 -14.56
CA ALA A 83 -14.81 -0.25 -15.06
C ALA A 83 -16.31 -0.36 -15.34
N SER A 84 -16.71 -1.16 -16.33
CA SER A 84 -18.14 -1.32 -16.67
C SER A 84 -18.98 -1.85 -15.49
N ASP A 85 -18.38 -2.62 -14.59
CA ASP A 85 -19.00 -3.03 -13.32
C ASP A 85 -19.22 -1.84 -12.38
N GLU A 86 -18.24 -0.94 -12.27
CA GLU A 86 -18.35 0.30 -11.47
C GLU A 86 -19.38 1.26 -12.07
N GLU A 87 -19.43 1.37 -13.41
CA GLU A 87 -20.38 2.23 -14.12
C GLU A 87 -21.83 1.74 -13.95
N THR A 88 -22.04 0.42 -13.95
CA THR A 88 -23.36 -0.18 -13.71
C THR A 88 -23.83 0.12 -12.29
N ARG A 89 -22.97 -0.09 -11.29
CA ARG A 89 -23.28 0.25 -9.89
C ARG A 89 -23.54 1.74 -9.69
N LEU A 90 -22.83 2.59 -10.43
CA LEU A 90 -23.07 4.03 -10.40
C LEU A 90 -24.45 4.37 -10.96
N ARG A 91 -24.82 3.82 -12.11
CA ARG A 91 -26.14 4.04 -12.73
C ARG A 91 -27.27 3.56 -11.83
N GLU A 92 -27.13 2.38 -11.20
CA GLU A 92 -28.11 1.87 -10.23
C GLU A 92 -28.22 2.78 -9.00
N ALA A 93 -27.11 3.23 -8.44
CA ALA A 93 -27.12 4.16 -7.31
C ALA A 93 -27.76 5.51 -7.68
N VAL A 94 -27.51 6.04 -8.88
CA VAL A 94 -28.15 7.26 -9.38
C VAL A 94 -29.64 7.05 -9.61
N ALA A 95 -30.07 5.87 -10.07
CA ALA A 95 -31.50 5.59 -10.21
C ALA A 95 -32.23 5.52 -8.85
N ILE A 96 -31.54 5.11 -7.79
CA ILE A 96 -32.13 4.95 -6.44
C ILE A 96 -32.07 6.25 -5.62
N TYR A 97 -30.97 7.00 -5.72
CA TYR A 97 -30.68 8.16 -4.87
C TYR A 97 -30.51 9.47 -5.65
N GLY A 98 -30.71 9.43 -6.97
CA GLY A 98 -30.64 10.61 -7.81
C GLY A 98 -31.74 11.61 -7.44
N PRO A 99 -31.46 12.92 -7.55
CA PRO A 99 -32.51 13.92 -7.39
C PRO A 99 -33.51 13.81 -8.55
N GLU A 100 -34.81 13.94 -8.24
CA GLU A 100 -35.86 14.21 -9.24
C GLU A 100 -35.60 15.49 -10.03
#